data_AF-E9PJV1-F1
#
_entry.id   AF-E9PJV1-F1
#
_cell.length_a   1.000
_cell.length_b   1.000
_cell.length_c   1.000
_cell.angle_alpha   90.00
_cell.angle_beta   90.00
_cell.angle_gamma   90.00
#
_symmetry.space_group_name_H-M   'P 1'
#
loop_
_entity.id
_entity.type
_entity.pdbx_description
1 polymer ?
#
loop_
_entity_poly.entity_id
_entity_poly.type
_entity_poly.pdbx_seq_one_letter_code
_entity_poly.pdbx_strand_id
1 'polypeptide(L)' 'MILLNNSHKLLALYKSLARSIPESLKVYGSVYHINHGNPFNMEVLVDSWPEYQMVIIRPQKQEMTDDM' A
#
# COMPACT_ATOMS: atom_id res chain seq x y z
N MET A 1 5.32 -11.62 -2.00
CA MET A 1 4.72 -10.31 -1.70
C MET A 1 3.28 -10.52 -1.24
N ILE A 2 2.90 -9.88 -0.15
CA ILE A 2 1.60 -9.98 0.50
C ILE A 2 0.81 -8.71 0.18
N LEU A 3 -0.42 -8.86 -0.33
CA LEU A 3 -1.35 -7.75 -0.53
C LEU A 3 -1.90 -7.26 0.81
N LEU A 4 -1.74 -5.97 1.09
CA LEU A 4 -2.32 -5.28 2.24
C LEU A 4 -3.63 -4.61 1.85
N ASN A 5 -4.74 -5.35 1.96
CA ASN A 5 -6.09 -4.86 1.67
C ASN A 5 -6.96 -4.67 2.94
N ASN A 6 -6.41 -4.91 4.13
CA ASN A 6 -7.10 -4.74 5.39
C ASN A 6 -6.88 -3.33 5.95
N SER A 7 -7.96 -2.63 6.31
CA SER A 7 -7.92 -1.25 6.81
C SER A 7 -7.09 -1.08 8.08
N HIS A 8 -7.15 -2.02 9.04
CA HIS A 8 -6.32 -1.95 10.26
C HIS A 8 -4.83 -2.11 9.94
N LYS A 9 -4.49 -3.03 9.02
CA LYS A 9 -3.09 -3.21 8.60
C LYS A 9 -2.57 -2.00 7.81
N LEU A 10 -3.36 -1.43 6.92
CA LEU A 10 -3.01 -0.19 6.19
C LEU A 10 -2.84 1.01 7.14
N LEU A 11 -3.68 1.12 8.17
CA LEU A 11 -3.51 2.14 9.21
C LEU A 11 -2.24 1.92 10.05
N ALA A 12 -1.91 0.67 10.39
CA ALA A 12 -0.67 0.33 11.09
C ALA A 12 0.56 0.67 10.23
N LEU A 13 0.52 0.34 8.93
CA LEU A 13 1.56 0.71 7.98
C LEU A 13 1.72 2.22 7.88
N TYR A 14 0.62 2.96 7.75
CA TYR A 14 0.62 4.43 7.72
C TYR A 14 1.32 5.03 8.95
N LYS A 15 0.99 4.54 10.16
CA LYS A 15 1.63 4.97 11.41
C LYS A 15 3.11 4.59 11.48
N SER A 16 3.48 3.42 10.96
CA SER A 16 4.88 2.97 10.89
C SER A 16 5.70 3.86 9.96
N LEU A 17 5.21 4.11 8.74
CA LEU A 17 5.86 4.97 7.75
C LEU A 17 6.07 6.40 8.29
N ALA A 18 5.12 6.95 9.04
CA ALA A 18 5.25 8.28 9.64
C ALA A 18 6.51 8.43 10.51
N ARG A 19 7.00 7.34 11.13
CA ARG A 19 8.19 7.34 12.01
C ARG A 19 9.50 7.34 11.24
N SER A 20 9.47 7.07 9.93
CA SER A 20 10.63 6.98 9.04
C SER A 20 10.66 8.10 8.00
N ILE A 21 10.03 9.23 8.29
CA ILE A 21 10.13 10.44 7.47
C ILE A 21 11.47 11.11 7.81
N PRO A 22 12.24 11.60 6.81
CA PRO A 22 11.85 11.86 5.41
C PRO A 22 11.85 10.68 4.43
N GLU A 23 12.52 9.57 4.72
CA GLU A 23 12.76 8.47 3.78
C GLU A 23 11.47 7.85 3.23
N SER A 24 10.43 7.76 4.07
CA SER A 24 9.15 7.16 3.72
C SER A 24 8.16 8.11 3.02
N LEU A 25 8.47 9.40 2.87
CA LEU A 25 7.47 10.45 2.57
C LEU A 25 6.59 10.14 1.35
N LYS A 26 7.18 9.65 0.26
CA LYS A 26 6.44 9.31 -0.96
C LYS A 26 5.45 8.16 -0.73
N VAL A 27 5.93 7.10 -0.09
CA VAL A 27 5.13 5.91 0.24
C VAL A 27 4.04 6.27 1.24
N TYR A 28 4.38 7.06 2.26
CA TYR A 28 3.43 7.58 3.26
C TYR A 28 2.29 8.35 2.61
N GLY A 29 2.61 9.30 1.71
CA GLY A 29 1.61 10.08 0.99
C GLY A 29 0.69 9.21 0.14
N SER A 30 1.23 8.19 -0.53
CA SER A 30 0.38 7.24 -1.28
C SER A 30 -0.52 6.41 -0.36
N VAL A 31 -0.01 5.87 0.76
CA VAL A 31 -0.84 5.13 1.73
C VAL A 31 -1.91 6.02 2.36
N TYR A 32 -1.63 7.31 2.57
CA TYR A 32 -2.62 8.29 3.01
C TYR A 32 -3.82 8.34 2.05
N HIS A 33 -3.58 8.51 0.74
CA HIS A 33 -4.65 8.53 -0.26
C HIS A 33 -5.40 7.21 -0.35
N ILE A 34 -4.70 6.08 -0.20
CA ILE A 34 -5.32 4.74 -0.18
C ILE A 34 -6.28 4.60 1.03
N ASN A 35 -5.86 5.05 2.21
CA ASN A 35 -6.73 5.06 3.40
C ASN A 35 -7.92 6.05 3.28
N HIS A 36 -7.85 7.03 2.39
CA HIS A 36 -8.89 8.04 2.14
C HIS A 36 -9.64 7.78 0.82
N GLY A 37 -10.03 6.53 0.59
CA GLY A 37 -10.89 6.15 -0.52
C GLY A 37 -10.17 5.70 -1.79
N ASN A 38 -8.83 5.72 -1.81
CA ASN A 38 -8.01 5.16 -2.89
C ASN A 38 -8.42 5.62 -4.30
N PRO A 39 -8.45 6.94 -4.58
CA PRO A 39 -9.00 7.49 -5.82
C PRO A 39 -8.28 7.02 -7.10
N PHE A 40 -7.07 6.47 -6.97
CA PHE A 40 -6.24 6.00 -8.09
C PHE A 40 -6.21 4.47 -8.23
N ASN A 41 -7.07 3.74 -7.50
CA ASN A 41 -7.13 2.27 -7.52
C ASN A 41 -5.74 1.63 -7.36
N MET A 42 -5.00 2.06 -6.35
CA MET A 42 -3.67 1.53 -6.02
C MET A 42 -3.77 0.38 -5.02
N GLU A 43 -2.81 -0.54 -5.05
CA GLU A 43 -2.63 -1.58 -4.05
C GLU A 43 -1.28 -1.45 -3.35
N VAL A 44 -1.25 -1.89 -2.09
CA VAL A 44 -0.04 -1.93 -1.26
C VAL A 44 0.41 -3.37 -1.11
N LEU A 45 1.67 -3.63 -1.42
CA LEU A 45 2.31 -4.92 -1.28
C LEU A 45 3.49 -4.80 -0.33
N VAL A 46 3.68 -5.81 0.51
CA VAL A 46 4.85 -5.93 1.38
C VAL A 46 5.54 -7.28 1.17
N ASP A 47 6.80 -7.39 1.55
CA ASP A 47 7.52 -8.66 1.56
C ASP A 47 7.02 -9.59 2.68
N SER A 48 6.80 -9.03 3.87
CA SER A 48 6.35 -9.72 5.09
C SER A 48 5.37 -8.84 5.88
N TRP A 49 4.66 -9.40 6.86
CA TRP A 49 3.83 -8.62 7.78
C TRP A 49 3.71 -9.33 9.13
N PRO A 50 3.87 -8.65 10.29
CA PRO A 50 4.03 -7.20 10.47
C PRO A 50 5.45 -6.64 10.22
N GLU A 51 6.48 -7.49 10.25
CA GLU A 51 7.90 -7.10 10.15
C GLU A 51 8.35 -6.92 8.68
N TYR A 52 7.71 -6.01 7.95
CA TYR A 52 8.06 -5.72 6.56
C TYR A 52 9.41 -4.98 6.45
N GLN A 53 10.12 -5.22 5.35
CA GLN A 53 11.31 -4.45 4.94
C GLN A 53 11.06 -3.64 3.66
N MET A 54 10.13 -4.08 2.82
CA MET A 54 9.83 -3.47 1.54
C MET A 54 8.34 -3.15 1.44
N VAL A 55 8.03 -1.95 0.94
CA VAL A 55 6.67 -1.54 0.59
C VAL A 55 6.65 -1.17 -0.89
N ILE A 56 5.75 -1.79 -1.64
CA ILE A 56 5.49 -1.48 -3.04
C ILE A 56 4.07 -0.96 -3.15
N ILE A 57 3.93 0.14 -3.87
CA ILE A 57 2.63 0.71 -4.22
C ILE A 57 2.54 0.72 -5.74
N ARG A 58 1.50 0.10 -6.27
CA ARG A 58 1.27 0.00 -7.72
C ARG A 58 -0.23 0.08 -8.04
N PRO A 59 -0.62 0.35 -9.29
CA PRO A 59 -2.01 0.17 -9.70
C PRO A 59 -2.47 -1.25 -9.39
N GLN A 60 -3.72 -1.40 -8.94
CA GLN A 60 -4.35 -2.70 -8.84
C GLN A 60 -4.23 -3.42 -10.19
N LYS A 61 -3.84 -4.69 -10.16
CA LYS A 61 -3.85 -5.50 -11.38
C LYS A 61 -5.29 -5.52 -11.90
N GLN A 62 -5.52 -4.96 -13.08
CA GLN A 62 -6.72 -5.26 -13.83
C GLN A 62 -6.61 -6.74 -14.22
N GLU A 63 -7.60 -7.55 -13.86
CA GLU A 63 -7.78 -8.83 -14.52
C GLU A 63 -7.96 -8.53 -16.00
N MET A 64 -6.98 -8.88 -16.83
CA MET A 64 -7.17 -8.89 -18.26
C MET A 64 -8.15 -10.03 -18.53
N THR A 65 -9.44 -9.73 -18.56
CA THR A 65 -10.40 -10.60 -19.22
C THR A 65 -10.04 -10.56 -20.70
N ASP A 66 -9.41 -11.63 -21.18
CA ASP A 66 -9.37 -11.91 -22.62
C ASP A 66 -10.84 -12.06 -23.04
N ASP A 67 -11.39 -11.01 -23.63
CA ASP A 67 -12.72 -11.05 -24.23
C ASP A 67 -12.59 -11.97 -25.45
N MET A 68 -13.03 -13.22 -25.27
CA MET A 68 -12.93 -14.32 -26.22
C MET A 68 -13.91 -14.17 -27.38
#